data_AF-A0A0T7GKK0-F1
#
_entry.id   AF-A0A0T7GKK0-F1
#
_cell.length_a   1.000
_cell.length_b   1.000
_cell.length_c   1.000
_cell.angle_alpha   90.00
_cell.angle_beta   90.00
_cell.angle_gamma   90.00
#
_symmetry.space_group_name_H-M   'P 1'
#
loop_
_entity.id
_entity.type
_entity.pdbx_description
1 polymer ?
#
loop_
_entity_poly.entity_id
_entity_poly.type
_entity_poly.pdbx_seq_one_letter_code
_entity_poly.pdbx_strand_id
1 'polypeptide(L)'
;MKPYRMIVIGNKNIVSSEIRDAWKQAGIGLRGPVLPSAFEMGLVRAAHGVLIDATEDANFMFRISEQLEAATVPFVFVVREERVLGHKGPYVLGVRPEDIEDIVEELLQQYDSGVRH
;
A
#
# COMPACT_ATOMS: atom_id res chain seq x y z
N MET A 1 -4.46 21.29 4.51
CA MET A 1 -3.80 20.31 3.62
C MET A 1 -4.81 19.28 3.16
N LYS A 2 -4.71 18.76 1.94
CA LYS A 2 -5.48 17.57 1.54
C LYS A 2 -4.85 16.35 2.21
N PRO A 3 -5.63 15.39 2.73
CA PRO A 3 -5.06 14.17 3.32
C PRO A 3 -4.29 13.40 2.25
N TYR A 4 -3.18 12.78 2.64
CA TYR A 4 -2.50 11.81 1.79
C TYR A 4 -3.49 10.70 1.43
N ARG A 5 -3.35 10.14 0.23
CA ARG A 5 -4.28 9.12 -0.28
C ARG A 5 -3.49 7.95 -0.77
N MET A 6 -3.81 6.77 -0.27
CA MET A 6 -3.21 5.52 -0.71
C MET A 6 -4.29 4.61 -1.28
N ILE A 7 -3.94 3.86 -2.31
CA ILE A 7 -4.77 2.79 -2.84
C ILE A 7 -4.30 1.48 -2.25
N VAL A 8 -5.23 0.68 -1.72
CA VAL A 8 -4.94 -0.69 -1.29
C VAL A 8 -5.45 -1.65 -2.36
N ILE A 9 -4.59 -2.56 -2.78
CA ILE A 9 -4.87 -3.59 -3.77
C ILE A 9 -4.70 -4.94 -3.10
N GLY A 10 -5.72 -5.78 -3.20
CA GLY A 10 -5.68 -7.11 -2.62
C GLY A 10 -7.07 -7.64 -2.26
N ASN A 11 -7.09 -8.67 -1.42
CA ASN A 11 -8.32 -9.29 -0.94
C ASN A 11 -9.22 -8.27 -0.18
N LYS A 12 -10.54 -8.45 -0.28
CA LYS A 12 -11.54 -7.64 0.45
C LYS A 12 -11.31 -7.52 1.95
N ASN A 13 -10.66 -8.52 2.55
CA ASN A 13 -10.46 -8.59 4.00
C ASN A 13 -9.15 -7.97 4.49
N ILE A 14 -8.31 -7.43 3.59
CA ILE A 14 -7.02 -6.86 4.00
C ILE A 14 -7.17 -5.56 4.82
N VAL A 15 -8.20 -4.76 4.54
CA VAL A 15 -8.48 -3.51 5.27
C VAL A 15 -9.75 -3.69 6.09
N SER A 16 -9.61 -3.80 7.41
CA SER A 16 -10.75 -3.74 8.34
C SER A 16 -11.18 -2.28 8.61
N SER A 17 -12.30 -2.11 9.31
CA SER A 17 -12.76 -0.80 9.79
C SER A 17 -11.73 -0.13 10.69
N GLU A 18 -11.13 -0.89 11.60
CA GLU A 18 -10.15 -0.41 12.59
C GLU A 18 -8.89 0.12 11.90
N ILE A 19 -8.38 -0.62 10.91
CA ILE A 19 -7.24 -0.18 10.08
C ILE A 19 -7.60 1.12 9.37
N ARG A 20 -8.77 1.19 8.72
CA ARG A 20 -9.18 2.39 7.99
C ARG A 20 -9.29 3.62 8.90
N ASP A 21 -9.82 3.44 10.10
CA ASP A 21 -9.97 4.53 11.07
C ASP A 21 -8.63 4.98 11.64
N ALA A 22 -7.72 4.06 11.97
CA ALA A 22 -6.37 4.39 12.43
C ALA A 22 -5.60 5.21 11.39
N TRP A 23 -5.57 4.77 10.13
CA TRP A 23 -4.92 5.49 9.04
C TRP A 23 -5.55 6.87 8.79
N LYS A 24 -6.88 6.95 8.89
CA LYS A 24 -7.60 8.22 8.77
C LYS A 24 -7.26 9.18 9.90
N GLN A 25 -7.09 8.70 11.14
CA GLN A 25 -6.63 9.50 12.28
C GLN A 25 -5.20 10.01 12.07
N ALA A 26 -4.34 9.22 11.42
CA ALA A 26 -3.02 9.64 10.96
C ALA A 26 -3.05 10.62 9.75
N GLY A 27 -4.23 11.02 9.27
CA GLY A 27 -4.37 11.95 8.14
C GLY A 27 -4.24 11.31 6.75
N ILE A 28 -4.29 9.97 6.67
CA ILE A 28 -4.11 9.21 5.43
C ILE A 28 -5.42 8.51 5.06
N GLY A 29 -5.94 8.81 3.89
CA GLY A 29 -7.13 8.16 3.34
C GLY A 29 -6.77 6.88 2.58
N LEU A 30 -7.16 5.73 3.13
CA LEU A 30 -7.11 4.46 2.40
C LEU A 30 -8.33 4.30 1.48
N ARG A 31 -8.08 4.05 0.18
CA ARG A 31 -9.08 3.70 -0.84
C ARG A 31 -8.91 2.24 -1.24
N GLY A 32 -10.03 1.55 -1.49
CA GLY A 32 -10.03 0.10 -1.69
C GLY A 32 -10.45 -0.66 -0.43
N PRO A 33 -10.20 -1.98 -0.34
CA PRO A 33 -9.34 -2.74 -1.24
C PRO A 33 -9.90 -2.88 -2.66
N VAL A 34 -9.04 -2.69 -3.65
CA VAL A 34 -9.31 -2.95 -5.07
C VAL A 34 -8.86 -4.37 -5.38
N LEU A 35 -9.74 -5.18 -5.95
CA LEU A 35 -9.38 -6.53 -6.36
C LEU A 35 -8.37 -6.46 -7.52
N PRO A 36 -7.38 -7.37 -7.58
CA PRO A 36 -6.42 -7.46 -8.69
C PRO A 36 -7.07 -7.46 -10.08
N SER A 37 -8.19 -8.16 -10.23
CA SER A 37 -8.95 -8.27 -11.49
C SER A 37 -9.70 -6.99 -11.89
N ALA A 38 -9.92 -6.08 -10.94
CA ALA A 38 -10.60 -4.81 -11.14
C ALA A 38 -9.63 -3.61 -11.09
N PHE A 39 -8.33 -3.86 -11.00
CA PHE A 39 -7.33 -2.82 -10.98
C PHE A 39 -7.15 -2.19 -12.37
N GLU A 40 -7.20 -0.87 -12.40
CA GLU A 40 -6.89 -0.06 -13.58
C GLU A 40 -5.95 1.07 -13.17
N MET A 41 -4.95 1.38 -14.02
CA MET A 41 -3.97 2.44 -13.74
C MET A 41 -4.60 3.83 -13.55
N GLY A 42 -5.82 4.06 -14.05
CA GLY A 42 -6.57 5.29 -13.77
C GLY A 42 -6.83 5.54 -12.29
N LEU A 43 -6.92 4.47 -11.48
CA LEU A 43 -7.20 4.55 -10.05
C LEU A 43 -6.06 5.15 -9.24
N VAL A 44 -4.81 5.00 -9.70
CA VAL A 44 -3.61 5.42 -8.95
C VAL A 44 -3.09 6.80 -9.34
N ARG A 45 -3.63 7.42 -10.41
CA ARG A 45 -3.16 8.73 -10.91
C ARG A 45 -3.14 9.86 -9.88
N ALA A 46 -3.97 9.77 -8.85
CA ALA A 46 -4.11 10.80 -7.82
C ALA A 46 -3.77 10.28 -6.41
N ALA A 47 -3.16 9.09 -6.35
CA ALA A 47 -2.66 8.47 -5.14
C ALA A 47 -1.22 8.92 -4.88
N HIS A 48 -0.83 8.91 -3.61
CA HIS A 48 0.53 9.21 -3.16
C HIS A 48 1.32 7.93 -2.89
N GLY A 49 0.65 6.78 -2.90
CA GLY A 49 1.26 5.48 -2.74
C GLY A 49 0.25 4.36 -2.97
N VAL A 50 0.76 3.17 -3.24
CA VAL A 50 -0.04 1.95 -3.45
C VAL A 50 0.43 0.88 -2.47
N LEU A 51 -0.51 0.29 -1.75
CA LEU A 51 -0.27 -0.83 -0.83
C LEU A 51 -0.78 -2.10 -1.50
N ILE A 52 0.09 -3.07 -1.72
CA ILE A 52 -0.23 -4.31 -2.43
C ILE A 52 -0.18 -5.47 -1.44
N ASP A 53 -1.26 -6.22 -1.32
CA ASP A 53 -1.31 -7.44 -0.51
C ASP A 53 -0.23 -8.42 -1.00
N ALA A 54 0.76 -8.68 -0.15
CA ALA A 54 1.89 -9.56 -0.45
C ALA A 54 1.49 -11.04 -0.61
N THR A 55 0.22 -11.37 -0.36
CA THR A 55 -0.34 -12.72 -0.55
C THR A 55 -1.05 -12.90 -1.89
N GLU A 56 -1.02 -11.89 -2.75
CA GLU A 56 -1.53 -11.99 -4.12
C GLU A 56 -0.64 -12.86 -5.01
N ASP A 57 -1.17 -13.22 -6.18
CA ASP A 57 -0.45 -14.01 -7.17
C ASP A 57 0.85 -13.31 -7.63
N ALA A 58 1.94 -14.09 -7.75
CA ALA A 58 3.25 -13.56 -8.10
C ALA A 58 3.30 -12.91 -9.50
N ASN A 59 2.57 -13.45 -10.49
CA ASN A 59 2.53 -12.84 -11.82
C ASN A 59 1.76 -11.51 -11.78
N PHE A 60 0.71 -11.44 -10.96
CA PHE A 60 0.01 -10.19 -10.71
C PHE A 60 0.94 -9.16 -10.06
N MET A 61 1.60 -9.52 -8.97
CA MET A 61 2.51 -8.64 -8.22
C MET A 61 3.64 -8.10 -9.10
N PHE A 62 4.26 -8.96 -9.92
CA PHE A 62 5.29 -8.54 -10.88
C PHE A 62 4.74 -7.59 -11.95
N ARG A 63 3.59 -7.93 -12.55
CA ARG A 63 2.99 -7.08 -13.59
C ARG A 63 2.62 -5.70 -13.06
N ILE A 64 2.09 -5.62 -11.84
CA ILE A 64 1.66 -4.34 -11.27
C ILE A 64 2.83 -3.49 -10.79
N SER A 65 3.90 -4.09 -10.24
CA SER A 65 5.11 -3.33 -9.88
C SER A 65 5.69 -2.64 -11.12
N GLU A 66 5.87 -3.37 -12.22
CA GLU A 66 6.34 -2.81 -13.50
C GLU A 66 5.48 -1.63 -13.99
N GLN A 67 4.15 -1.74 -13.85
CA GLN A 67 3.23 -0.67 -14.25
C GLN A 67 3.31 0.57 -13.35
N LEU A 68 3.47 0.37 -12.04
CA LEU A 68 3.58 1.45 -11.06
C LEU A 68 4.93 2.15 -11.17
N GLU A 69 6.01 1.39 -11.35
CA GLU A 69 7.36 1.91 -11.60
C GLU A 69 7.42 2.75 -12.88
N ALA A 70 6.87 2.22 -13.99
CA ALA A 70 6.78 2.96 -15.25
C ALA A 70 5.97 4.26 -15.12
N ALA A 71 5.01 4.30 -14.19
CA ALA A 71 4.21 5.49 -13.88
C ALA A 71 4.79 6.36 -12.76
N THR A 72 5.94 5.99 -12.19
CA THR A 72 6.57 6.68 -11.04
C THR A 72 5.60 6.83 -9.86
N VAL A 73 4.82 5.77 -9.60
CA VAL A 73 3.91 5.70 -8.46
C VAL A 73 4.56 4.86 -7.37
N PRO A 74 4.87 5.43 -6.19
CA PRO A 74 5.43 4.68 -5.07
C PRO A 74 4.53 3.54 -4.63
N PHE A 75 5.12 2.40 -4.26
CA PHE A 75 4.36 1.26 -3.77
C PHE A 75 5.16 0.40 -2.80
N VAL A 76 4.43 -0.31 -1.94
CA VAL A 76 5.00 -1.30 -1.03
C VAL A 76 4.12 -2.54 -0.96
N PHE A 77 4.74 -3.68 -0.68
CA PHE A 77 4.03 -4.91 -0.36
C PHE A 77 3.71 -4.94 1.13
N VAL A 78 2.45 -5.24 1.45
CA VAL A 78 1.94 -5.25 2.82
C VAL A 78 1.32 -6.59 3.19
N VAL A 79 1.35 -6.91 4.49
CA VAL A 79 0.62 -8.05 5.07
C VAL A 79 -0.28 -7.58 6.21
N ARG A 80 -1.33 -8.33 6.49
CA ARG A 80 -2.19 -8.07 7.66
C ARG A 80 -1.51 -8.55 8.94
N GLU A 81 -1.63 -7.76 10.01
CA GLU A 81 -1.01 -7.99 11.33
C GLU A 81 -1.17 -9.44 11.86
N GLU A 82 -2.34 -10.05 11.64
CA GLU A 82 -2.67 -11.42 12.07
C GLU A 82 -1.77 -12.52 11.46
N ARG A 83 -0.91 -12.20 10.48
CA ARG A 83 -0.07 -13.17 9.74
C ARG A 83 1.43 -13.10 10.04
N VAL A 84 1.88 -12.25 10.96
CA VAL A 84 3.32 -12.05 11.20
C VAL A 84 3.83 -12.87 12.40
N LEU A 85 4.55 -13.96 12.12
CA LEU A 85 5.41 -14.65 13.09
C LEU A 85 6.88 -14.56 12.62
N GLY A 86 7.62 -13.59 13.17
CA GLY A 86 9.08 -13.59 13.21
C GLY A 86 9.83 -13.11 11.94
N HIS A 87 10.56 -11.99 12.11
CA HIS A 87 11.69 -11.47 11.31
C HIS A 87 11.40 -10.93 9.90
N LYS A 88 11.86 -9.66 9.68
CA LYS A 88 11.99 -8.92 8.40
C LYS A 88 11.04 -9.37 7.28
N GLY A 89 9.75 -9.27 7.57
CA GLY A 89 8.68 -9.49 6.60
C GLY A 89 8.25 -8.19 5.91
N PRO A 90 7.34 -8.28 4.93
CA PRO A 90 6.69 -7.12 4.31
C PRO A 90 6.06 -6.20 5.36
N TYR A 91 5.89 -4.92 5.00
CA TYR A 91 5.28 -3.92 5.86
C TYR A 91 3.93 -4.39 6.40
N VAL A 92 3.62 -4.10 7.67
CA VAL A 92 2.36 -4.52 8.26
C VAL A 92 1.30 -3.45 7.98
N LEU A 93 0.23 -3.83 7.29
CA LEU A 93 -0.97 -3.00 7.24
C LEU A 93 -1.75 -3.19 8.55
N GLY A 94 -1.38 -2.38 9.54
CA GLY A 94 -1.89 -2.46 10.91
C GLY A 94 -2.62 -1.19 11.37
N VAL A 95 -3.01 -1.22 12.64
CA VAL A 95 -3.61 -0.08 13.37
C VAL A 95 -2.56 0.72 14.14
N ARG A 96 -1.34 0.18 14.28
CA ARG A 96 -0.33 0.76 15.14
C ARG A 96 0.34 1.95 14.46
N PRO A 97 0.63 3.05 15.17
CA PRO A 97 1.31 4.20 14.59
C PRO A 97 2.64 3.84 13.92
N GLU A 98 3.42 2.94 14.53
CA GLU A 98 4.71 2.49 13.98
C GLU A 98 4.56 1.83 12.61
N ASP A 99 3.54 1.00 12.41
CA ASP A 99 3.26 0.33 11.14
C ASP A 99 2.91 1.35 10.04
N ILE A 100 2.15 2.38 10.41
CA ILE A 100 1.74 3.47 9.50
C ILE A 100 2.95 4.32 9.12
N GLU A 101 3.76 4.70 10.12
CA GLU A 101 4.96 5.51 9.94
C GLU A 101 5.96 4.80 9.02
N ASP A 102 6.27 3.53 9.28
CA ASP A 102 7.20 2.73 8.47
C ASP A 102 6.79 2.69 6.98
N ILE A 103 5.50 2.47 6.71
CA ILE A 103 4.98 2.45 5.32
C ILE A 103 5.06 3.83 4.67
N VAL A 104 4.69 4.87 5.40
CA VAL A 104 4.66 6.24 4.86
C VAL A 104 6.08 6.72 4.56
N GLU A 105 7.03 6.47 5.47
CA GLU A 105 8.43 6.84 5.27
C GLU A 105 9.02 6.16 4.04
N GLU A 106 8.77 4.88 3.84
CA GLU A 106 9.22 4.15 2.64
C GLU A 106 8.65 4.77 1.35
N LEU A 107 7.34 5.01 1.32
CA LEU A 107 6.69 5.60 0.13
C LEU A 107 7.22 7.01 -0.17
N LEU A 108 7.52 7.80 0.86
CA LEU A 108 8.14 9.13 0.70
C LEU A 108 9.59 9.03 0.22
N GLN A 109 10.36 8.07 0.72
CA GLN A 109 11.73 7.84 0.25
C GLN A 109 11.76 7.47 -1.23
N GLN A 110 10.82 6.63 -1.71
CA GLN A 110 10.68 6.33 -3.14
C GLN A 110 10.28 7.57 -3.96
N TYR A 111 9.47 8.45 -3.39
CA TYR A 111 9.05 9.70 -4.04
C TYR A 111 10.21 10.69 -4.19
N ASP A 112 10.99 10.89 -3.12
CA ASP A 112 12.08 11.87 -3.07
C ASP A 112 13.36 11.38 -3.77
N SER A 113 13.64 10.08 -3.74
CA SER A 113 14.86 9.55 -4.32
C SER A 113 14.85 9.52 -5.85
N GLY A 114 13.69 9.41 -6.50
CA GLY A 114 13.63 9.19 -7.95
C GLY A 114 14.38 7.93 -8.43
N VAL A 115 14.77 7.05 -7.50
CA VAL A 115 15.50 5.80 -7.70
C VAL A 115 14.46 4.67 -7.56
N ARG A 116 13.97 4.03 -8.63
CA ARG A 116 14.64 3.06 -9.54
C ARG A 116 15.27 1.90 -8.78
N HIS A 117 14.45 0.92 -8.40
CA HIS A 117 14.92 -0.44 -8.16
C HIS A 117 15.44 -1.07 -9.47
#